data_AF-A0A3P7IVF5-F1
#
_entry.id   AF-A0A3P7IVF5-F1
#
_cell.length_a   1.000
_cell.length_b   1.000
_cell.length_c   1.000
_cell.angle_alpha   90.00
_cell.angle_beta   90.00
_cell.angle_gamma   90.00
#
_symmetry.space_group_name_H-M   'P 1'
#
loop_
_entity.id
_entity.type
_entity.pdbx_description
1 polymer ?
#
loop_
_entity_poly.entity_id
_entity_poly.type
_entity_poly.pdbx_seq_one_letter_code
_entity_poly.pdbx_strand_id
1 'polypeptide(L)'
;GSVFFSVDLLNSQVVLRGCEKTGFILITAARASVTQKVHRCVWKNGQLLSKKSWSAIVSGMQYFAPITNPDGTGDEPFRWLTREVIEEKTPAGEVEDPYLHPYIGAGDAVGGVVDAKVTSEKIQLQRIVSRCSCEIYFCYFSEELKTDDIEETGVPKIEQERTIGVEEIGVDCVTVKHNMLEAISNSEQDMVALQ
;
A
#
# COMPACT_ATOMS: atom_id res chain seq x y z
N GLY A 1 -19.44 -12.96 1.58
CA GLY A 1 -19.23 -12.12 2.76
C GLY A 1 -19.90 -10.79 2.55
N SER A 2 -20.49 -10.23 3.59
CA SER A 2 -21.10 -8.90 3.55
C SER A 2 -20.02 -7.83 3.76
N VAL A 3 -20.11 -6.71 3.05
CA VAL A 3 -19.23 -5.56 3.26
C VAL A 3 -19.60 -4.95 4.61
N PHE A 4 -18.60 -4.74 5.47
CA PHE A 4 -18.80 -4.12 6.77
C PHE A 4 -18.55 -2.61 6.69
N PHE A 5 -17.45 -2.19 6.07
CA PHE A 5 -17.20 -0.79 5.69
C PHE A 5 -16.23 -0.71 4.50
N SER A 6 -16.14 0.49 3.93
CA SER A 6 -15.18 0.87 2.90
C SER A 6 -14.57 2.24 3.22
N VAL A 7 -13.30 2.44 2.87
CA VAL A 7 -12.53 3.67 3.05
C VAL A 7 -11.83 4.02 1.74
N ASP A 8 -12.05 5.23 1.25
CA ASP A 8 -11.29 5.83 0.14
C ASP A 8 -10.20 6.75 0.70
N LEU A 9 -8.98 6.59 0.21
CA LEU A 9 -7.81 7.42 0.50
C LEU A 9 -7.34 8.08 -0.80
N LEU A 10 -7.04 9.37 -0.74
CA LEU A 10 -6.58 10.16 -1.90
C LEU A 10 -5.20 10.73 -1.62
N ASN A 11 -4.33 10.74 -2.61
CA ASN A 11 -2.96 11.28 -2.53
C ASN A 11 -2.18 10.73 -1.32
N SER A 12 -2.32 9.43 -1.09
CA SER A 12 -1.71 8.74 0.05
C SER A 12 -0.21 8.60 -0.15
N GLN A 13 0.55 8.76 0.93
CA GLN A 13 2.00 8.66 0.90
C GLN A 13 2.51 7.85 2.10
N VAL A 14 3.50 7.01 1.88
CA VAL A 14 4.15 6.17 2.88
C VAL A 14 5.65 6.21 2.64
N VAL A 15 6.43 6.36 3.71
CA VAL A 15 7.89 6.25 3.66
C VAL A 15 8.32 4.94 4.29
N LEU A 16 9.10 4.18 3.53
CA LEU A 16 9.79 2.98 3.99
C LEU A 16 11.26 3.34 4.22
N ARG A 17 11.75 3.13 5.43
CA ARG A 17 13.16 3.35 5.79
C ARG A 17 13.81 2.00 6.09
N GLY A 18 15.03 1.82 5.59
CA GLY A 18 15.84 0.66 5.94
C GLY A 18 16.23 0.70 7.42
N CYS A 19 16.38 -0.47 8.03
CA CYS A 19 16.84 -0.59 9.42
C CYS A 19 18.36 -0.49 9.55
N GLU A 20 19.12 -0.80 8.48
CA GLU A 20 20.59 -0.89 8.53
C GLU A 20 21.30 0.20 7.71
N LYS A 21 20.70 0.64 6.60
CA LYS A 21 21.27 1.65 5.70
C LYS A 21 20.48 2.95 5.73
N THR A 22 21.21 4.06 5.61
CA THR A 22 20.64 5.39 5.44
C THR A 22 20.02 5.50 4.05
N GLY A 23 18.69 5.61 3.99
CA GLY A 23 17.94 5.72 2.74
C GLY A 23 16.45 5.53 2.99
N PHE A 24 15.64 5.86 2.00
CA PHE A 24 14.21 5.61 2.06
C PHE A 24 13.60 5.41 0.68
N ILE A 25 12.49 4.69 0.64
CA ILE A 25 11.59 4.62 -0.50
C ILE A 25 10.32 5.35 -0.12
N LEU A 26 9.96 6.37 -0.90
CA LEU A 26 8.67 7.03 -0.80
C LEU A 26 7.70 6.37 -1.78
N ILE A 27 6.63 5.80 -1.24
CA ILE A 27 5.54 5.21 -2.01
C ILE A 27 4.37 6.19 -1.96
N THR A 28 3.81 6.49 -3.11
CA THR A 28 2.62 7.33 -3.23
C THR A 28 1.55 6.58 -4.00
N ALA A 29 0.28 6.93 -3.74
CA ALA A 29 -0.85 6.46 -4.51
C ALA A 29 -1.84 7.61 -4.74
N ALA A 30 -2.26 7.81 -5.98
CA ALA A 30 -3.30 8.78 -6.31
C ALA A 30 -4.61 8.44 -5.62
N ARG A 31 -4.98 7.15 -5.62
CA ARG A 31 -6.17 6.64 -4.93
C ARG A 31 -5.92 5.26 -4.34
N ALA A 32 -6.45 5.02 -3.15
CA ALA A 32 -6.59 3.69 -2.59
C ALA A 32 -8.01 3.51 -2.04
N SER A 33 -8.62 2.36 -2.30
CA SER A 33 -9.90 1.99 -1.73
C SER A 33 -9.72 0.71 -0.93
N VAL A 34 -10.04 0.74 0.36
CA VAL A 34 -9.91 -0.39 1.29
C VAL A 34 -11.30 -0.83 1.71
N THR A 35 -11.60 -2.13 1.61
CA THR A 35 -12.90 -2.70 1.97
C THR A 35 -12.72 -3.86 2.91
N GLN A 36 -13.42 -3.82 4.05
CA GLN A 36 -13.50 -4.96 4.95
C GLN A 36 -14.78 -5.77 4.67
N LYS A 37 -14.63 -7.10 4.59
CA LYS A 37 -15.73 -8.05 4.45
C LYS A 37 -15.76 -8.99 5.65
N VAL A 38 -16.95 -9.24 6.17
CA VAL A 38 -17.22 -10.30 7.15
C VAL A 38 -17.77 -11.50 6.39
N HIS A 39 -17.21 -12.67 6.65
CA HIS A 39 -17.60 -13.91 5.99
C HIS A 39 -18.36 -14.81 6.95
N ARG A 40 -18.99 -15.85 6.40
CA ARG A 40 -19.55 -16.92 7.22
C ARG A 40 -18.42 -17.57 8.03
N CYS A 41 -18.72 -17.88 9.30
CA CYS A 41 -17.80 -18.61 10.17
C CYS A 41 -17.38 -19.95 9.54
N VAL A 42 -16.14 -20.38 9.82
CA VAL A 42 -15.51 -21.55 9.22
C VAL A 42 -15.01 -22.46 10.33
N TRP A 43 -15.22 -23.78 10.18
CA TRP A 43 -14.63 -24.78 11.07
C TRP A 43 -13.18 -25.06 10.67
N LYS A 44 -12.24 -24.91 11.61
CA LYS A 44 -10.80 -25.21 11.45
C LYS A 44 -10.32 -25.90 12.73
N ASN A 45 -9.61 -27.02 12.61
CA ASN A 45 -9.05 -27.77 13.75
C ASN A 45 -10.04 -28.08 14.89
N GLY A 46 -11.32 -28.36 14.55
CA GLY A 46 -12.35 -28.66 15.55
C GLY A 46 -12.95 -27.43 16.26
N GLN A 47 -12.59 -26.21 15.84
CA GLN A 47 -13.11 -24.97 16.38
C GLN A 47 -13.84 -24.16 15.31
N LEU A 48 -14.92 -23.47 15.69
CA LEU A 48 -15.63 -22.53 14.83
C LEU A 48 -14.98 -21.15 14.94
N LEU A 49 -14.49 -20.62 13.82
CA LEU A 49 -13.79 -19.33 13.75
C LEU A 49 -14.57 -18.32 12.92
N SER A 50 -14.57 -17.07 13.36
CA SER A 50 -14.99 -15.93 12.55
C SER A 50 -13.94 -15.66 11.47
N LYS A 51 -14.38 -15.39 10.23
CA LYS A 51 -13.48 -15.07 9.12
C LYS A 51 -13.76 -13.65 8.63
N LYS A 52 -12.72 -12.83 8.58
CA LYS A 52 -12.76 -11.47 8.02
C LYS A 52 -11.70 -11.33 6.94
N SER A 53 -11.95 -10.45 5.99
CA SER A 53 -10.95 -10.10 4.98
C SER A 53 -10.93 -8.61 4.69
N TRP A 54 -9.77 -8.12 4.32
CA TRP A 54 -9.57 -6.80 3.77
C TRP A 54 -9.13 -6.96 2.31
N SER A 55 -9.71 -6.15 1.44
CA SER A 55 -9.24 -6.01 0.06
C SER A 55 -8.98 -4.54 -0.21
N ALA A 56 -7.82 -4.21 -0.75
CA ALA A 56 -7.49 -2.87 -1.20
C ALA A 56 -7.21 -2.86 -2.71
N ILE A 57 -7.70 -1.82 -3.38
CA ILE A 57 -7.32 -1.47 -4.75
C ILE A 57 -6.53 -0.17 -4.63
N VAL A 58 -5.29 -0.18 -5.11
CA VAL A 58 -4.40 0.98 -5.09
C VAL A 58 -4.05 1.35 -6.52
N SER A 59 -4.32 2.59 -6.90
CA SER A 59 -4.20 3.10 -8.27
C SER A 59 -3.30 4.33 -8.32
N GLY A 60 -2.61 4.49 -9.46
CA GLY A 60 -1.64 5.57 -9.64
C GLY A 60 -0.48 5.47 -8.66
N MET A 61 -0.02 4.25 -8.36
CA MET A 61 1.02 4.00 -7.39
C MET A 61 2.41 4.30 -7.97
N GLN A 62 3.24 5.02 -7.22
CA GLN A 62 4.53 5.52 -7.68
C GLN A 62 5.56 5.39 -6.56
N TYR A 63 6.79 5.04 -6.94
CA TYR A 63 7.86 4.75 -5.99
C TYR A 63 9.01 5.70 -6.30
N PHE A 64 9.55 6.31 -5.26
CA PHE A 64 10.62 7.29 -5.37
C PHE A 64 11.75 6.95 -4.41
N ALA A 65 12.99 7.08 -4.87
CA ALA A 65 14.15 6.98 -4.01
C ALA A 65 15.10 8.16 -4.24
N PRO A 66 15.85 8.59 -3.22
CA PRO A 66 16.93 9.56 -3.40
C PRO A 66 17.92 9.13 -4.49
N ILE A 67 18.40 10.08 -5.30
CA ILE A 67 19.47 9.81 -6.29
C ILE A 67 20.80 9.58 -5.59
N THR A 68 21.07 10.38 -4.57
CA THR A 68 22.23 10.28 -3.69
C THR A 68 21.73 10.00 -2.29
N ASN A 69 22.40 9.09 -1.58
CA ASN A 69 22.13 8.90 -0.16
C ASN A 69 22.41 10.22 0.56
N PRO A 70 21.45 10.74 1.36
CA PRO A 70 21.76 11.87 2.22
C PRO A 70 22.83 11.39 3.20
N ASP A 71 24.02 11.99 3.14
CA ASP A 71 25.13 11.63 4.01
C ASP A 71 24.65 11.65 5.48
N GLY A 72 24.89 10.52 6.15
CA GLY A 72 24.32 10.23 7.45
C GLY A 72 24.65 11.32 8.47
N THR A 73 23.61 11.70 9.24
CA THR A 73 23.61 12.14 10.66
C THR A 73 22.43 13.06 10.99
N GLY A 74 21.70 13.58 9.99
CA GLY A 74 20.56 14.45 10.23
C GLY A 74 19.21 13.72 10.17
N ASP A 75 18.37 13.92 11.19
CA ASP A 75 16.91 13.93 11.08
C ASP A 75 16.44 15.06 10.12
N GLU A 76 17.06 15.16 8.93
CA GLU A 76 16.69 16.12 7.91
C GLU A 76 15.25 15.81 7.51
N PRO A 77 14.32 16.77 7.68
CA PRO A 77 12.90 16.52 7.49
C PRO A 77 12.63 16.29 6.00
N PHE A 78 12.53 15.01 5.62
CA PHE A 78 11.98 14.65 4.33
C PHE A 78 10.61 15.31 4.18
N ARG A 79 10.31 15.85 3.00
CA ARG A 79 8.99 16.44 2.71
C ARG A 79 8.19 15.52 1.81
N TRP A 80 6.91 15.43 2.14
CA TRP A 80 5.90 14.78 1.30
C TRP A 80 5.85 15.45 -0.07
N LEU A 81 5.61 14.65 -1.10
CA LEU A 81 5.43 15.15 -2.46
C LEU A 81 4.13 15.94 -2.56
N THR A 82 4.14 16.93 -3.43
CA THR A 82 2.95 17.74 -3.68
C THR A 82 1.94 16.96 -4.51
N ARG A 83 0.69 17.41 -4.45
CA ARG A 83 -0.43 16.81 -5.17
C ARG A 83 -0.16 16.68 -6.67
N GLU A 84 0.50 17.66 -7.27
CA GLU A 84 0.79 17.72 -8.71
C GLU A 84 1.74 16.61 -9.18
N VAL A 85 2.55 16.05 -8.27
CA VAL A 85 3.46 14.92 -8.55
C VAL A 85 2.72 13.57 -8.43
N ILE A 86 1.71 13.51 -7.56
CA ILE A 86 0.99 12.28 -7.21
C ILE A 86 -0.16 12.02 -8.17
N GLU A 87 -0.91 13.06 -8.52
CA GLU A 87 -2.10 12.91 -9.33
C GLU A 87 -1.79 12.58 -10.78
N GLU A 88 -2.69 11.82 -11.40
CA GLU A 88 -2.71 11.67 -12.84
C GLU A 88 -3.13 13.00 -13.46
N LYS A 89 -2.25 13.57 -14.28
CA LYS A 89 -2.58 14.71 -15.09
C LYS A 89 -3.58 14.23 -16.14
N THR A 90 -4.87 14.44 -15.89
CA THR A 90 -5.87 14.36 -16.96
C THR A 90 -5.41 15.31 -18.05
N PRO A 91 -5.35 14.91 -19.33
CA PRO A 91 -5.13 15.86 -20.41
C PRO A 91 -6.31 16.85 -20.39
N ALA A 92 -6.11 17.94 -19.67
CA ALA A 92 -7.11 18.97 -19.48
C ALA A 92 -7.18 19.77 -20.77
N GLY A 93 -8.14 19.39 -21.63
CA GLY A 93 -8.47 20.12 -22.85
C GLY A 93 -7.48 19.89 -23.97
N GLU A 94 -8.04 19.70 -25.17
CA GLU A 94 -7.46 19.97 -26.49
C GLU A 94 -6.07 20.64 -26.47
N VAL A 95 -5.00 19.85 -26.35
CA VAL A 95 -3.66 20.32 -26.73
C VAL A 95 -3.56 20.06 -28.22
N GLU A 96 -3.71 21.13 -29.01
CA GLU A 96 -3.66 21.17 -30.48
C GLU A 96 -2.32 20.69 -31.08
N ASP A 97 -1.32 20.38 -30.25
CA ASP A 97 0.00 19.95 -30.70
C ASP A 97 0.38 18.54 -30.20
N PRO A 98 0.23 17.50 -31.03
CA PRO A 98 0.61 16.12 -30.71
C PRO A 98 2.12 15.92 -30.47
N TYR A 99 2.97 16.93 -30.74
CA TYR A 99 4.42 16.86 -30.51
C TYR A 99 4.86 17.40 -29.14
N LEU A 100 3.97 18.03 -28.37
CA LEU A 100 4.28 18.55 -27.01
C LEU A 100 4.06 17.52 -25.89
N HIS A 101 3.28 16.47 -26.15
CA HIS A 101 2.95 15.41 -25.19
C HIS A 101 4.17 14.68 -24.56
N PRO A 102 5.30 14.46 -25.27
CA PRO A 102 6.48 13.83 -24.69
C PRO A 102 7.26 14.74 -23.72
N TYR A 103 7.19 16.06 -23.88
CA TYR A 103 8.02 17.02 -23.13
C TYR A 103 7.38 17.47 -21.80
N ILE A 104 6.05 17.33 -21.66
CA ILE A 104 5.32 17.64 -20.41
C ILE A 104 5.47 16.52 -19.36
N GLY A 105 5.99 15.35 -19.76
CA GLY A 105 6.04 14.12 -18.96
C GLY A 105 7.42 13.58 -18.58
N ALA A 106 8.52 14.31 -18.78
CA ALA A 106 9.86 13.79 -18.51
C ALA A 106 10.08 13.34 -17.04
N GLY A 107 9.44 14.02 -16.07
CA GLY A 107 9.44 13.62 -14.67
C GLY A 107 8.34 12.60 -14.29
N ASP A 108 7.42 12.30 -15.21
CA ASP A 108 6.28 11.41 -15.00
C ASP A 108 6.58 9.96 -15.41
N ALA A 109 7.57 9.74 -16.27
CA ALA A 109 8.04 8.41 -16.66
C ALA A 109 8.91 7.75 -15.57
N VAL A 110 9.05 6.43 -15.66
CA VAL A 110 10.05 5.68 -14.89
C VAL A 110 11.45 6.26 -15.18
N GLY A 111 12.25 6.45 -14.13
CA GLY A 111 13.55 7.11 -14.17
C GLY A 111 13.50 8.65 -14.11
N GLY A 112 12.31 9.25 -14.22
CA GLY A 112 12.12 10.70 -14.10
C GLY A 112 12.53 11.22 -12.71
N VAL A 113 13.07 12.44 -12.65
CA VAL A 113 13.53 13.06 -11.40
C VAL A 113 12.54 14.12 -10.95
N VAL A 114 12.22 14.12 -9.65
CA VAL A 114 11.36 15.11 -9.00
C VAL A 114 12.09 15.78 -7.84
N ASP A 115 11.86 17.08 -7.67
CA ASP A 115 12.39 17.84 -6.54
C ASP A 115 11.44 17.73 -5.35
N ALA A 116 11.90 17.16 -4.23
CA ALA A 116 11.25 17.32 -2.93
C ALA A 116 11.84 18.58 -2.27
N LYS A 117 11.10 19.70 -2.29
CA LYS A 117 11.57 20.97 -1.70
C LYS A 117 11.70 20.84 -0.18
N VAL A 118 12.91 20.93 0.36
CA VAL A 118 13.16 21.24 1.77
C VAL A 118 13.45 22.74 1.88
N THR A 119 13.25 23.32 3.07
CA THR A 119 13.26 24.77 3.35
C THR A 119 14.54 25.51 2.95
N SER A 120 15.62 24.81 2.61
CA SER A 120 16.86 25.39 2.09
C SER A 120 17.64 24.49 1.10
N GLU A 121 17.35 23.19 1.02
CA GLU A 121 18.04 22.24 0.13
C GLU A 121 17.03 21.44 -0.72
N LYS A 122 17.42 21.08 -1.94
CA LYS A 122 16.59 20.27 -2.85
C LYS A 122 17.05 18.83 -2.78
N ILE A 123 16.20 17.95 -2.26
CA ILE A 123 16.42 16.50 -2.39
C ILE A 123 15.82 16.07 -3.72
N GLN A 124 16.65 15.53 -4.59
CA GLN A 124 16.22 14.96 -5.86
C GLN A 124 15.86 13.49 -5.66
N LEU A 125 14.62 13.16 -5.99
CA LEU A 125 14.12 11.79 -5.96
C LEU A 125 13.96 11.29 -7.39
N GLN A 126 14.48 10.11 -7.67
CA GLN A 126 14.20 9.38 -8.89
C GLN A 126 12.93 8.55 -8.72
N ARG A 127 12.05 8.61 -9.70
CA ARG A 127 10.88 7.75 -9.80
C ARG A 127 11.30 6.37 -10.28
N ILE A 128 11.35 5.40 -9.38
CA ILE A 128 11.71 4.01 -9.69
C ILE A 128 10.55 3.30 -10.37
N VAL A 129 9.32 3.57 -9.95
CA VAL A 129 8.10 2.99 -10.52
C VAL A 129 7.11 4.11 -10.83
N SER A 130 6.50 4.06 -12.01
CA SER A 130 5.49 5.03 -12.42
C SER A 130 4.12 4.40 -12.58
N ARG A 131 3.13 5.03 -11.94
CA ARG A 131 1.68 4.88 -12.09
C ARG A 131 1.21 3.44 -12.28
N CYS A 132 1.74 2.52 -11.47
CA CYS A 132 1.26 1.15 -11.46
C CYS A 132 -0.01 1.05 -10.62
N SER A 133 -0.68 -0.09 -10.68
CA SER A 133 -1.79 -0.41 -9.80
C SER A 133 -1.54 -1.75 -9.13
N CYS A 134 -2.00 -1.89 -7.90
CA CYS A 134 -1.96 -3.16 -7.20
C CYS A 134 -3.27 -3.46 -6.47
N GLU A 135 -3.50 -4.75 -6.29
CA GLU A 135 -4.56 -5.27 -5.45
C GLU A 135 -3.92 -5.96 -4.24
N ILE A 136 -4.40 -5.61 -3.05
CA ILE A 136 -3.93 -6.19 -1.80
C ILE A 136 -5.09 -6.95 -1.17
N TYR A 137 -4.85 -8.20 -0.80
CA TYR A 137 -5.82 -9.04 -0.10
C TYR A 137 -5.21 -9.54 1.20
N PHE A 138 -5.95 -9.38 2.29
CA PHE A 138 -5.58 -9.87 3.60
C PHE A 138 -6.76 -10.65 4.18
N CYS A 139 -6.51 -11.86 4.64
CA CYS A 139 -7.50 -12.66 5.35
C CYS A 139 -7.01 -12.96 6.76
N TYR A 140 -7.95 -13.05 7.70
CA TYR A 140 -7.65 -13.47 9.05
C TYR A 140 -8.85 -14.13 9.68
N PHE A 141 -8.55 -14.97 10.65
CA PHE A 141 -9.53 -15.71 11.42
C PHE A 141 -9.43 -15.28 12.88
N SER A 142 -10.55 -15.27 13.59
CA SER A 142 -10.60 -14.94 15.00
C SER A 142 -11.55 -15.84 15.74
N GLU A 143 -11.23 -16.13 17.00
CA GLU A 143 -12.08 -16.91 17.91
C GLU A 143 -13.26 -16.09 18.44
N GLU A 144 -13.19 -14.75 18.32
CA GLU A 144 -14.28 -13.85 18.66
C GLU A 144 -15.48 -14.03 17.71
N LEU A 145 -16.45 -14.83 18.15
CA LEU A 145 -17.75 -14.95 17.52
C LEU A 145 -18.65 -13.84 18.06
N LYS A 146 -18.98 -12.85 17.22
CA LYS A 146 -20.06 -11.91 17.53
C LYS A 146 -21.39 -12.66 17.38
N THR A 147 -22.07 -12.91 18.49
CA THR A 147 -23.31 -13.69 18.55
C THR A 147 -24.56 -12.93 18.08
N ASP A 148 -24.43 -11.64 17.75
CA ASP A 148 -25.61 -10.78 17.56
C ASP A 148 -26.24 -10.86 16.15
N ASP A 149 -25.57 -11.49 15.17
CA ASP A 149 -26.06 -11.59 13.78
C ASP A 149 -26.41 -13.02 13.33
N ILE A 150 -26.44 -13.99 14.25
CA ILE A 150 -26.81 -15.37 13.95
C ILE A 150 -28.20 -15.60 14.53
N GLU A 151 -29.24 -15.33 13.72
CA GLU A 151 -30.51 -16.03 13.91
C GLU A 151 -30.22 -17.53 13.78
N GLU A 152 -30.22 -18.18 14.94
CA GLU A 152 -29.85 -19.55 15.19
C GLU A 152 -30.89 -20.49 14.58
N THR A 153 -30.72 -20.88 13.32
CA THR A 153 -31.36 -22.09 12.81
C THR A 153 -30.32 -23.21 12.69
N GLY A 154 -30.16 -23.95 13.80
CA GLY A 154 -29.99 -25.42 13.70
C GLY A 154 -28.70 -26.08 14.21
N VAL A 155 -28.01 -25.59 15.24
CA VAL A 155 -26.89 -26.36 15.84
C VAL A 155 -27.22 -26.79 17.28
N PRO A 156 -27.13 -28.09 17.64
CA PRO A 156 -27.38 -28.55 19.01
C PRO A 156 -26.27 -28.04 19.94
N LYS A 157 -26.67 -27.51 21.11
CA LYS A 157 -25.75 -27.09 22.17
C LYS A 157 -24.98 -28.29 22.71
N ILE A 158 -23.67 -28.31 22.49
CA ILE A 158 -22.75 -29.21 23.17
C ILE A 158 -21.89 -28.32 24.07
N GLU A 159 -22.07 -28.49 25.39
CA GLU A 159 -21.19 -27.90 26.39
C GLU A 159 -19.83 -28.61 26.28
N GLN A 160 -18.77 -27.85 25.97
CA GLN A 160 -17.41 -28.36 26.13
C GLN A 160 -16.51 -27.34 26.81
N GLU A 161 -15.97 -27.81 27.93
CA GLU A 161 -15.08 -27.16 28.86
C GLU A 161 -13.63 -27.17 28.33
N ARG A 162 -12.86 -26.10 28.64
CA ARG A 162 -11.38 -25.97 28.60
C ARG A 162 -10.77 -25.67 27.21
N THR A 163 -9.68 -24.93 27.03
CA THR A 163 -8.61 -24.41 27.90
C THR A 163 -8.07 -23.11 27.27
N ILE A 164 -7.71 -22.12 28.08
CA ILE A 164 -7.02 -20.89 27.62
C ILE A 164 -5.59 -21.26 27.26
N GLY A 165 -5.31 -21.39 25.96
CA GLY A 165 -3.96 -21.39 25.40
C GLY A 165 -3.82 -20.14 24.55
N VAL A 166 -3.10 -19.15 25.06
CA VAL A 166 -2.71 -17.97 24.29
C VAL A 166 -1.64 -18.44 23.30
N GLU A 167 -2.03 -18.70 22.06
CA GLU A 167 -1.11 -18.63 20.93
C GLU A 167 -1.63 -17.57 19.95
N GLU A 168 -0.74 -16.63 19.63
CA GLU A 168 -0.97 -15.56 18.68
C GLU A 168 -1.57 -16.12 17.39
N ILE A 169 -2.81 -15.73 17.08
CA ILE A 169 -3.45 -16.09 15.81
C ILE A 169 -2.76 -15.29 14.72
N GLY A 170 -1.66 -15.87 14.23
CA GLY A 170 -0.85 -15.36 13.15
C GLY A 170 -1.68 -15.13 11.89
N VAL A 171 -1.28 -14.10 11.14
CA VAL A 171 -1.88 -13.70 9.88
C VAL A 171 -2.03 -14.89 8.90
N ASP A 172 -3.27 -15.15 8.46
CA ASP A 172 -3.64 -16.15 7.44
C ASP A 172 -3.66 -15.50 6.04
N CYS A 173 -2.47 -15.32 5.44
CA CYS A 173 -2.19 -14.86 4.07
C CYS A 173 -2.40 -13.36 3.76
N VAL A 174 -1.31 -12.73 3.29
CA VAL A 174 -1.32 -11.45 2.55
C VAL A 174 -0.98 -11.77 1.09
N THR A 175 -1.78 -11.27 0.15
CA THR A 175 -1.48 -11.30 -1.28
C THR A 175 -1.37 -9.87 -1.78
N VAL A 176 -0.25 -9.54 -2.42
CA VAL A 176 -0.08 -8.29 -3.17
C VAL A 176 0.11 -8.66 -4.63
N LYS A 177 -0.74 -8.13 -5.51
CA LYS A 177 -0.70 -8.39 -6.94
C LYS A 177 -0.47 -7.11 -7.71
N HIS A 178 0.64 -7.04 -8.43
CA HIS A 178 0.88 -6.03 -9.46
C HIS A 178 0.56 -6.62 -10.83
N ASN A 179 -0.34 -6.00 -11.59
CA ASN A 179 -0.71 -6.49 -12.92
C ASN A 179 0.34 -6.17 -13.98
N MET A 180 1.00 -5.01 -13.86
CA MET A 180 2.09 -4.55 -14.72
C MET A 180 2.98 -3.63 -13.88
N LEU A 181 4.27 -3.96 -13.79
CA LEU A 181 5.25 -3.21 -13.01
C LEU A 181 6.55 -3.10 -13.81
N GLU A 182 6.95 -1.88 -14.11
CA GLU A 182 8.28 -1.55 -14.62
C GLU A 182 9.02 -0.75 -13.53
N ALA A 183 10.24 -1.16 -13.23
CA ALA A 183 11.07 -0.56 -12.20
C ALA A 183 12.47 -0.28 -12.74
N ILE A 184 13.00 0.92 -12.49
CA ILE A 184 14.39 1.28 -12.82
C ILE A 184 15.02 1.97 -11.62
N SER A 185 16.15 1.42 -11.17
CA SER A 185 16.93 1.89 -10.04
C SER A 185 18.42 1.95 -10.41
N ASN A 186 19.17 2.77 -9.67
CA ASN A 186 20.62 2.75 -9.70
C ASN A 186 21.20 1.82 -8.62
N SER A 187 22.51 1.57 -8.64
CA SER A 187 23.18 0.65 -7.72
C SER A 187 23.04 1.03 -6.24
N GLU A 188 22.96 2.33 -5.92
CA GLU A 188 22.74 2.81 -4.54
C GLU A 188 21.31 2.55 -4.08
N GLN A 189 20.33 2.70 -4.98
CA GLN A 189 18.91 2.50 -4.70
C GLN A 189 18.54 1.02 -4.59
N ASP A 190 19.14 0.15 -5.40
CA ASP A 190 18.96 -1.30 -5.30
C ASP A 190 19.35 -1.82 -3.92
N MET A 191 20.39 -1.25 -3.32
CA MET A 191 20.84 -1.59 -1.97
C MET A 191 19.83 -1.24 -0.88
N VAL A 192 18.91 -0.29 -1.12
CA VAL A 192 17.84 0.10 -0.19
C VAL A 192 16.60 -0.77 -0.41
N ALA A 193 16.33 -1.21 -1.64
CA ALA A 193 15.14 -1.98 -2.01
C ALA A 193 15.22 -3.49 -1.69
N LEU A 194 16.43 -4.03 -1.53
CA LEU A 194 16.69 -5.46 -1.29
C LEU A 194 16.81 -5.85 0.20
N GLN A 195 16.48 -4.95 1.13
CA GLN A 195 16.46 -5.22 2.57
C GLN A 195 15.01 -5.34 3.07
#